data_AF-A0A940NLL1-F1
#
_entry.id   AF-A0A940NLL1-F1
#
_cell.length_a   1.000
_cell.length_b   1.000
_cell.length_c   1.000
_cell.angle_alpha   90.00
_cell.angle_beta   90.00
_cell.angle_gamma   90.00
#
_symmetry.space_group_name_H-M   'P 1'
#
loop_
_entity.id
_entity.type
_entity.pdbx_description
1 polymer ?
#
loop_
_entity_poly.entity_id
_entity_poly.type
_entity_poly.pdbx_seq_one_letter_code
_entity_poly.pdbx_strand_id
1 'polypeptide(L)'
;MGKAKAINMISFFLLLVCLSLFLLVATSHESLLFLKKLLGFHPLNAVLVLSFLTILISLIGFTGAFTWKGKFRSLFSLMISLSLSIFVSVVL
;
A
#
# COMPACT_ATOMS: atom_id res chain seq x y z
N MET A 1 21.94 12.66 -2.96
CA MET A 1 20.63 13.35 -3.06
C MET A 1 19.55 12.61 -3.87
N GLY A 2 19.88 11.61 -4.71
CA GLY A 2 18.89 10.92 -5.57
C GLY A 2 18.07 9.77 -4.94
N LYS A 3 18.63 9.04 -3.96
CA LYS A 3 18.02 7.78 -3.46
C LYS A 3 16.69 7.97 -2.73
N ALA A 4 16.56 9.00 -1.88
CA ALA A 4 15.32 9.26 -1.15
C ALA A 4 14.14 9.66 -2.05
N LYS A 5 14.41 10.34 -3.16
CA LYS A 5 13.39 10.71 -4.15
C LYS A 5 12.86 9.46 -4.88
N ALA A 6 13.74 8.52 -5.22
CA ALA A 6 13.37 7.24 -5.81
C ALA A 6 12.54 6.39 -4.85
N ILE A 7 12.93 6.31 -3.57
CA ILE A 7 12.18 5.56 -2.54
C ILE A 7 10.77 6.14 -2.34
N ASN A 8 10.63 7.46 -2.30
CA ASN A 8 9.33 8.11 -2.21
C ASN A 8 8.48 7.89 -3.48
N MET A 9 9.13 7.70 -4.64
CA MET A 9 8.49 7.25 -5.89
C MET A 9 7.94 5.84 -5.80
N ILE A 10 8.78 4.92 -5.35
CA ILE A 10 8.43 3.51 -5.17
C ILE A 10 7.27 3.38 -4.19
N SER A 11 7.31 4.08 -3.05
CA SER A 11 6.25 4.02 -2.04
C SER A 11 4.88 4.41 -2.59
N PHE A 12 4.85 5.47 -3.39
CA PHE A 12 3.61 5.94 -4.02
C PHE A 12 3.08 4.97 -5.06
N PHE A 13 3.96 4.34 -5.84
CA PHE A 13 3.56 3.33 -6.82
C PHE A 13 3.03 2.08 -6.11
N LEU A 14 3.68 1.68 -5.01
CA LEU A 14 3.25 0.54 -4.19
C LEU A 14 1.87 0.80 -3.55
N LEU A 15 1.62 2.03 -3.09
CA LEU A 15 0.31 2.46 -2.62
C LEU A 15 -0.77 2.33 -3.70
N LEU A 16 -0.48 2.78 -4.92
CA LEU A 16 -1.39 2.65 -6.07
C LEU A 16 -1.73 1.18 -6.36
N VAL A 17 -0.72 0.31 -6.40
CA VAL A 17 -0.93 -1.13 -6.57
C VAL A 17 -1.80 -1.69 -5.43
N CYS A 18 -1.55 -1.29 -4.18
CA CYS A 18 -2.32 -1.74 -3.03
C CYS A 18 -3.80 -1.32 -3.13
N LEU A 19 -4.06 -0.06 -3.51
CA LEU A 19 -5.40 0.48 -3.76
C LEU A 19 -6.11 -0.25 -4.91
N SER A 20 -5.42 -0.48 -6.02
CA SER A 20 -5.98 -1.22 -7.16
C SER A 20 -6.34 -2.64 -6.78
N LEU A 21 -5.50 -3.32 -6.00
CA LEU A 21 -5.74 -4.69 -5.55
C LEU A 21 -6.91 -4.77 -4.57
N PHE A 22 -7.01 -3.80 -3.64
CA PHE A 22 -8.15 -3.66 -2.74
C PHE A 22 -9.46 -3.42 -3.50
N LEU A 23 -9.47 -2.48 -4.45
CA LEU A 23 -10.62 -2.21 -5.31
C LEU A 23 -11.00 -3.46 -6.12
N LEU A 24 -10.03 -4.17 -6.69
CA LEU A 24 -10.29 -5.38 -7.47
C LEU A 24 -10.99 -6.45 -6.63
N VAL A 25 -10.57 -6.64 -5.38
CA VAL A 25 -11.21 -7.57 -4.42
C VAL A 25 -12.60 -7.08 -4.01
N ALA A 26 -12.78 -5.76 -3.85
CA ALA A 26 -14.05 -5.17 -3.41
C ALA A 26 -15.13 -5.16 -4.51
N THR A 27 -14.76 -5.16 -5.79
CA THR A 27 -15.70 -4.90 -6.90
C THR A 27 -16.44 -6.16 -7.37
N SER A 28 -15.83 -7.36 -7.30
CA SER A 28 -16.52 -8.57 -7.78
C SER A 28 -16.18 -9.83 -6.99
N HIS A 29 -17.19 -10.69 -6.82
CA HIS A 29 -17.02 -11.99 -6.18
C HIS A 29 -16.14 -12.93 -7.03
N GLU A 30 -16.19 -12.78 -8.36
CA GLU A 30 -15.39 -13.53 -9.33
C GLU A 30 -13.89 -13.19 -9.24
N SER A 31 -13.53 -11.91 -9.08
CA SER A 31 -12.13 -11.51 -8.91
C SER A 31 -11.57 -12.00 -7.58
N LEU A 32 -12.37 -12.01 -6.52
CA LEU A 32 -12.00 -12.56 -5.22
C LEU A 32 -11.73 -14.07 -5.34
N LEU A 33 -12.61 -14.82 -6.02
CA LEU A 33 -12.46 -16.25 -6.26
C LEU A 33 -11.21 -16.55 -7.10
N PHE A 34 -10.97 -15.78 -8.15
CA PHE A 34 -9.78 -15.89 -9.00
C PHE A 34 -8.50 -15.63 -8.19
N LEU A 35 -8.44 -14.55 -7.42
CA LEU A 35 -7.29 -14.22 -6.59
C LEU A 35 -7.06 -15.25 -5.49
N LYS A 36 -8.12 -15.75 -4.86
CA LYS A 36 -8.03 -16.81 -3.84
C LYS A 36 -7.46 -18.10 -4.44
N LYS A 37 -7.82 -18.44 -5.68
CA LYS A 37 -7.28 -19.60 -6.42
C LYS A 37 -5.83 -19.39 -6.86
N LEU A 38 -5.45 -18.15 -7.19
CA LEU A 38 -4.08 -17.81 -7.61
C LEU A 38 -3.10 -17.74 -6.43
N LEU A 39 -3.48 -17.08 -5.34
CA LEU A 39 -2.61 -16.90 -4.17
C LEU A 39 -2.66 -18.09 -3.20
N GLY A 40 -3.74 -18.88 -3.20
CA GLY A 40 -3.94 -19.98 -2.26
C GLY A 40 -4.37 -19.55 -0.85
N PHE A 41 -4.52 -18.25 -0.59
CA PHE A 41 -5.01 -17.67 0.67
C PHE A 41 -5.91 -16.46 0.42
N HIS A 42 -6.53 -15.93 1.48
CA HIS A 42 -7.48 -14.82 1.35
C HIS A 42 -6.79 -13.59 0.73
N PRO A 43 -7.33 -13.00 -0.34
CA PRO A 43 -6.64 -11.92 -1.06
C PRO A 43 -6.45 -10.65 -0.21
N LEU A 44 -7.32 -10.42 0.78
CA LEU A 44 -7.17 -9.37 1.78
C LEU A 44 -5.89 -9.53 2.62
N ASN A 45 -5.42 -10.77 2.85
CA ASN A 45 -4.16 -11.01 3.55
C ASN A 45 -2.95 -10.50 2.74
N ALA A 46 -2.99 -10.63 1.41
CA ALA A 46 -1.97 -10.04 0.55
C ALA A 46 -2.01 -8.52 0.56
N VAL A 47 -3.21 -7.92 0.52
CA VAL A 47 -3.39 -6.46 0.65
C VAL A 47 -2.84 -5.96 1.99
N LEU A 48 -3.02 -6.72 3.06
CA LEU A 48 -2.51 -6.39 4.39
C LEU A 48 -0.97 -6.38 4.41
N VAL A 49 -0.33 -7.46 3.93
CA VAL A 49 1.14 -7.55 3.84
C VAL A 49 1.71 -6.44 2.97
N LEU A 50 1.09 -6.16 1.81
CA LEU A 50 1.52 -5.10 0.91
C LEU A 50 1.36 -3.71 1.55
N SER A 51 0.29 -3.50 2.32
CA SER A 51 0.07 -2.26 3.07
C SER A 51 1.15 -2.04 4.13
N PHE A 52 1.52 -3.08 4.89
CA PHE A 52 2.62 -3.01 5.86
C PHE A 52 3.95 -2.64 5.20
N LEU A 53 4.28 -3.28 4.06
CA LEU A 53 5.47 -2.93 3.30
C LEU A 53 5.44 -1.47 2.83
N THR A 54 4.28 -1.01 2.37
CA THR A 54 4.09 0.39 1.94
C THR A 54 4.25 1.37 3.10
N ILE A 55 3.81 1.01 4.32
CA ILE A 55 4.02 1.82 5.53
C ILE A 55 5.52 1.93 5.83
N LEU A 56 6.25 0.82 5.84
CA LEU A 56 7.70 0.81 6.10
C LEU A 56 8.46 1.65 5.07
N ILE A 57 8.18 1.48 3.79
CA ILE A 57 8.83 2.22 2.70
C ILE A 57 8.46 3.71 2.76
N SER A 58 7.22 4.04 3.11
CA SER A 58 6.77 5.43 3.29
C SER A 58 7.45 6.09 4.50
N LEU A 59 7.74 5.34 5.56
CA LEU A 59 8.46 5.85 6.72
C LEU A 59 9.94 6.15 6.37
N ILE A 60 10.57 5.26 5.60
CA ILE A 60 11.93 5.44 5.08
C ILE A 60 11.98 6.62 4.08
N GLY A 61 10.99 6.74 3.20
CA GLY A 61 10.85 7.86 2.28
C GLY A 61 10.64 9.20 2.98
N PHE A 62 9.91 9.20 4.11
CA PHE A 62 9.63 10.38 4.91
C PHE A 62 10.89 10.88 5.64
N THR A 63 11.63 9.97 6.27
CA THR A 63 12.89 10.30 6.98
C THR A 63 13.97 10.79 6.03
N GLY A 64 14.05 10.25 4.81
CA GLY A 64 15.01 10.67 3.79
C GLY A 64 14.63 11.91 2.98
N ALA A 65 13.39 12.41 3.08
CA ALA A 65 12.91 13.52 2.26
C ALA A 65 13.39 14.88 2.79
N PHE A 66 14.25 15.56 2.02
CA PHE A 66 14.71 16.92 2.33
C PHE A 66 13.73 18.03 1.90
N THR A 67 12.77 17.73 1.02
CA THR A 67 11.80 18.72 0.52
C THR A 67 10.44 18.56 1.19
N TRP A 68 9.78 19.69 1.47
CA TRP A 68 8.44 19.71 2.06
C TRP A 68 7.43 18.92 1.23
N LYS A 69 7.50 19.05 -0.10
CA LYS A 69 6.66 18.30 -1.05
C LYS A 69 6.89 16.79 -0.93
N GLY A 70 8.14 16.36 -0.75
CA GLY A 70 8.48 14.94 -0.57
C GLY A 70 7.92 14.37 0.74
N LYS A 71 8.08 15.12 1.84
CA LYS A 71 7.54 14.74 3.15
C LYS A 71 6.02 14.62 3.14
N PHE A 72 5.31 15.61 2.56
CA PHE A 72 3.85 15.60 2.50
C PHE A 72 3.31 14.39 1.73
N ARG A 73 3.93 14.06 0.59
CA ARG A 73 3.54 12.90 -0.21
C ARG A 73 3.75 11.58 0.53
N SER A 74 4.88 11.46 1.25
CA SER A 74 5.17 10.25 2.04
C SER A 74 4.19 10.11 3.20
N LEU A 75 3.87 11.22 3.89
CA LEU A 75 2.89 11.24 4.97
C LEU A 75 1.49 10.86 4.48
N PHE A 76 1.07 11.38 3.33
CA PHE A 76 -0.21 11.04 2.71
C PHE A 76 -0.29 9.55 2.36
N SER A 77 0.76 9.01 1.75
CA SER A 77 0.87 7.57 1.46
C SER A 77 0.77 6.73 2.73
N LEU A 78 1.45 7.17 3.79
CA LEU A 78 1.48 6.49 5.08
C LEU A 78 0.10 6.49 5.76
N MET A 79 -0.63 7.61 5.73
CA MET A 79 -2.00 7.70 6.26
C MET A 79 -2.96 6.79 5.51
N ILE A 80 -2.92 6.77 4.17
CA ILE A 80 -3.79 5.90 3.37
C ILE A 80 -3.47 4.42 3.65
N SER A 81 -2.19 4.04 3.66
CA SER A 81 -1.81 2.65 3.95
C SER A 81 -2.21 2.22 5.36
N LEU A 82 -2.11 3.10 6.36
CA LEU A 82 -2.57 2.83 7.71
C LEU A 82 -4.09 2.62 7.77
N SER A 83 -4.86 3.54 7.19
CA SER A 83 -6.32 3.43 7.13
C SER A 83 -6.76 2.15 6.41
N LEU A 84 -6.10 1.83 5.28
CA LEU A 84 -6.37 0.61 4.53
C LEU A 84 -6.02 -0.63 5.34
N SER A 85 -4.88 -0.65 6.02
CA SER A 85 -4.46 -1.77 6.87
C SER A 85 -5.44 -1.99 8.02
N ILE A 86 -5.89 -0.92 8.70
CA ILE A 86 -6.87 -1.03 9.80
C ILE A 86 -8.20 -1.56 9.26
N PHE A 87 -8.69 -1.01 8.15
CA PHE A 87 -9.93 -1.47 7.54
C PHE A 87 -9.87 -2.95 7.16
N VAL A 88 -8.79 -3.37 6.49
CA VAL A 88 -8.58 -4.77 6.09
C VAL A 88 -8.51 -5.69 7.30
N SER A 89 -7.83 -5.30 8.38
CA SER A 89 -7.77 -6.08 9.61
C SER A 89 -9.11 -6.21 10.34
N VAL A 90 -10.01 -5.24 10.20
CA VAL A 90 -11.36 -5.30 10.81
C VAL A 90 -12.30 -6.20 9.99
N VAL A 91 -12.11 -6.23 8.67
CA VAL A 91 -12.96 -6.99 7.74
C VAL A 91 -12.54 -8.46 7.62
N LEU A 92 -11.26 -8.77 7.84
CA LEU A 92 -10.71 -10.14 7.81
C LEU A 92 -11.12 -10.95 9.03
#